data_AF-A0A968JP07-F1
#
_entry.id   AF-A0A968JP07-F1
#
_cell.length_a   1.000
_cell.length_b   1.000
_cell.length_c   1.000
_cell.angle_alpha   90.00
_cell.angle_beta   90.00
_cell.angle_gamma   90.00
#
_symmetry.space_group_name_H-M   'P 1'
#
loop_
_entity.id
_entity.type
_entity.pdbx_description
1 polymer ?
#
loop_
_entity_poly.entity_id
_entity_poly.type
_entity_poly.pdbx_seq_one_letter_code
_entity_poly.pdbx_strand_id
1 'polypeptide(L)'
;MKKVDGILVNAGGPPAKSFHETTLEDWDEAYKKLLRWKVELVKSFLPGMMAQQYGRFLFIESAAIKQPLENLVLSTSLRLSVAGFVKTLSQEIPLSGITFNILAPGYHYTPAVERLVRKKSENENISFEEARMKMEMQCQ
;
A
#
# COMPACT_ATOMS: atom_id res chain seq x y z
N MET A 1 18.31 -12.41 -20.54
CA MET A 1 17.13 -11.85 -19.84
C MET A 1 16.91 -10.44 -20.37
N LYS A 2 15.66 -10.00 -20.62
CA LYS A 2 15.40 -8.64 -21.11
C LYS A 2 15.77 -7.61 -20.04
N LYS A 3 16.30 -6.46 -20.44
CA LYS A 3 16.58 -5.33 -19.57
C LYS A 3 15.28 -4.81 -18.94
N VAL A 4 15.31 -4.49 -17.65
CA VAL A 4 14.17 -3.91 -16.92
C VAL A 4 14.62 -2.61 -16.28
N ASP A 5 14.10 -1.50 -16.79
CA ASP A 5 14.47 -0.15 -16.35
C ASP A 5 13.61 0.36 -15.19
N GLY A 6 12.38 -0.14 -15.05
CA GLY A 6 11.45 0.30 -14.03
C GLY A 6 10.41 -0.75 -13.67
N ILE A 7 9.95 -0.70 -12.42
CA ILE A 7 8.95 -1.58 -11.85
C ILE A 7 7.93 -0.74 -11.08
N LEU A 8 6.66 -0.89 -11.48
CA LEU A 8 5.51 -0.40 -10.74
C LEU A 8 4.99 -1.52 -9.83
N VAL A 9 5.03 -1.28 -8.53
CA VAL A 9 4.64 -2.24 -7.50
C VAL A 9 3.27 -1.83 -6.96
N ASN A 10 2.22 -2.56 -7.35
CA ASN A 10 0.86 -2.32 -6.91
C ASN A 10 0.26 -3.58 -6.28
N ALA A 11 -0.52 -3.42 -5.21
CA ALA A 11 -1.19 -4.52 -4.53
C ALA A 11 -2.65 -4.15 -4.23
N GLY A 12 -3.55 -5.13 -4.34
CA GLY A 12 -4.87 -5.03 -3.72
C GLY A 12 -4.77 -4.93 -2.20
N GLY A 13 -5.87 -4.52 -1.56
CA GLY A 13 -5.95 -4.47 -0.09
C GLY A 13 -6.37 -5.81 0.53
N PRO A 14 -5.99 -6.07 1.79
CA PRO A 14 -6.59 -7.11 2.61
C PRO A 14 -8.06 -6.78 2.94
N PRO A 15 -8.83 -7.71 3.54
CA PRO A 15 -10.17 -7.44 4.02
C PRO A 15 -10.21 -6.25 5.00
N ALA A 16 -11.32 -5.50 4.98
CA ALA A 16 -11.56 -4.39 5.91
C ALA A 16 -12.13 -4.92 7.23
N LYS A 17 -11.31 -4.91 8.28
CA LYS A 17 -11.61 -5.41 9.62
C LYS A 17 -11.09 -4.44 10.68
N SER A 18 -11.86 -4.27 11.76
CA SER A 18 -11.36 -3.70 13.01
C SER A 18 -10.37 -4.65 13.68
N PHE A 19 -9.61 -4.17 14.66
CA PHE A 19 -8.65 -5.02 15.38
C PHE A 19 -9.31 -6.24 16.04
N HIS A 20 -10.47 -6.05 16.68
CA HIS A 20 -11.19 -7.13 17.37
C HIS A 20 -11.74 -8.21 16.42
N GLU A 21 -11.91 -7.90 15.14
CA GLU A 21 -12.38 -8.85 14.11
C GLU A 21 -11.23 -9.60 13.43
N THR A 22 -9.97 -9.25 13.70
CA THR A 22 -8.80 -9.88 13.05
C THR A 22 -8.34 -11.13 13.78
N THR A 23 -7.95 -12.16 13.03
CA THR A 23 -7.19 -13.31 13.55
C THR A 23 -5.71 -13.20 13.16
N LEU A 24 -4.83 -13.97 13.79
CA LEU A 24 -3.41 -13.98 13.42
C LEU A 24 -3.20 -14.45 11.97
N GLU A 25 -4.03 -15.36 11.48
CA GLU A 25 -4.01 -15.81 10.09
C GLU A 25 -4.35 -14.66 9.12
N ASP A 26 -5.26 -13.74 9.49
CA ASP A 26 -5.51 -12.54 8.69
C ASP A 26 -4.25 -11.67 8.56
N TRP A 27 -3.45 -11.57 9.63
CA TRP A 27 -2.18 -10.82 9.63
C TRP A 27 -1.14 -11.49 8.75
N ASP A 28 -1.00 -12.82 8.83
CA ASP A 28 -0.08 -13.59 7.98
C ASP A 28 -0.45 -13.45 6.50
N GLU A 29 -1.73 -13.54 6.17
CA GLU A 29 -2.20 -13.37 4.80
C GLU A 29 -2.04 -11.93 4.32
N ALA A 30 -2.28 -10.95 5.18
CA ALA A 30 -2.01 -9.55 4.85
C ALA A 30 -0.50 -9.31 4.62
N TYR A 31 0.39 -9.92 5.42
CA TYR A 31 1.85 -9.85 5.26
C TYR A 31 2.26 -10.43 3.90
N LYS A 32 1.76 -11.62 3.57
CA LYS A 32 2.01 -12.26 2.28
C LYS A 32 1.52 -11.38 1.12
N LYS A 33 0.35 -10.75 1.24
CA LYS A 33 -0.26 -9.92 0.17
C LYS A 33 0.32 -8.53 0.02
N LEU A 34 0.78 -7.90 1.10
CA LEU A 34 1.17 -6.49 1.09
C LEU A 34 2.67 -6.23 1.18
N LEU A 35 3.46 -7.13 1.79
CA LEU A 35 4.88 -6.86 2.08
C LEU A 35 5.81 -7.95 1.53
N ARG A 36 5.56 -9.23 1.85
CA ARG A 36 6.52 -10.32 1.60
C ARG A 36 7.00 -10.36 0.14
N TRP A 37 6.08 -10.39 -0.80
CA TRP A 37 6.42 -10.50 -2.23
C TRP A 37 7.12 -9.24 -2.76
N LYS A 38 6.86 -8.06 -2.17
CA LYS A 38 7.52 -6.81 -2.56
C LYS A 38 9.00 -6.84 -2.20
N VAL A 39 9.31 -7.35 -1.00
CA VAL A 39 10.69 -7.57 -0.56
C VAL A 39 11.39 -8.57 -1.48
N GLU A 40 10.73 -9.69 -1.78
CA GLU A 40 11.25 -10.72 -2.69
C GLU A 40 11.51 -10.18 -4.11
N LEU A 41 10.58 -9.38 -4.63
CA LEU A 41 10.71 -8.70 -5.92
C LEU A 41 11.93 -7.79 -5.93
N VAL A 42 12.11 -6.92 -4.92
CA VAL A 42 13.27 -6.02 -4.88
C VAL A 42 14.56 -6.83 -4.80
N LYS A 43 14.64 -7.84 -3.92
CA LYS A 43 15.82 -8.72 -3.83
C LYS A 43 16.19 -9.37 -5.17
N SER A 44 15.20 -9.73 -5.98
CA SER A 44 15.40 -10.42 -7.25
C SER A 44 15.88 -9.49 -8.36
N PHE A 45 15.32 -8.27 -8.46
CA PHE A 45 15.65 -7.33 -9.54
C PHE A 45 16.81 -6.38 -9.23
N LEU A 46 17.06 -6.12 -7.94
CA LEU A 46 18.05 -5.13 -7.52
C LEU A 46 19.47 -5.42 -8.05
N PRO A 47 20.02 -6.65 -7.99
CA PRO A 47 21.37 -6.91 -8.52
C PRO A 47 21.50 -6.60 -10.01
N GLY A 48 20.46 -6.91 -10.79
CA GLY A 48 20.42 -6.63 -12.22
C GLY A 48 20.37 -5.13 -12.53
N MET A 49 19.58 -4.36 -11.76
CA MET A 49 19.52 -2.90 -11.90
C MET A 49 20.81 -2.21 -11.42
N MET A 50 21.46 -2.75 -10.37
CA MET A 50 22.76 -2.25 -9.91
C MET A 50 23.85 -2.44 -10.96
N ALA A 51 23.90 -3.61 -11.61
CA ALA A 51 24.82 -3.86 -12.72
C ALA A 51 24.57 -2.94 -13.93
N GLN A 52 23.33 -2.49 -14.13
CA GLN A 52 22.95 -1.52 -15.17
C GLN A 52 23.18 -0.06 -14.76
N GLN A 53 23.50 0.20 -13.49
CA GLN A 53 23.56 1.54 -12.89
C GLN A 53 22.30 2.38 -13.13
N TYR A 54 21.16 1.71 -13.25
CA TYR A 54 19.86 2.33 -13.50
C TYR A 54 18.72 1.42 -13.02
N GLY A 55 17.72 2.02 -12.37
CA GLY A 55 16.49 1.34 -12.00
C GLY A 55 15.46 2.27 -11.37
N ARG A 56 14.17 1.98 -11.53
CA ARG A 56 13.09 2.76 -10.90
C ARG A 56 12.12 1.83 -10.21
N PHE A 57 11.94 1.98 -8.91
CA PHE A 57 10.84 1.34 -8.18
C PHE A 57 9.82 2.40 -7.76
N LEU A 58 8.58 2.21 -8.17
CA LEU A 58 7.45 3.03 -7.72
C LEU A 58 6.44 2.12 -7.02
N PHE A 59 6.24 2.36 -5.73
CA PHE A 59 5.28 1.62 -4.90
C PHE A 59 3.97 2.40 -4.81
N ILE A 60 2.88 1.75 -5.17
CA ILE A 60 1.52 2.26 -4.99
C ILE A 60 1.01 1.77 -3.64
N GLU A 61 0.89 2.71 -2.71
CA GLU A 61 0.32 2.44 -1.40
C GLU A 61 -0.99 3.20 -1.24
N SER A 62 -1.16 3.93 -0.15
CA SER A 62 -2.40 4.64 0.16
C SER A 62 -2.08 5.84 1.04
N ALA A 63 -2.89 6.89 0.95
CA ALA A 63 -2.88 7.99 1.92
C ALA A 63 -3.00 7.52 3.38
N ALA A 64 -3.50 6.30 3.61
CA ALA A 64 -3.52 5.64 4.92
C ALA A 64 -2.13 5.52 5.59
N ILE A 65 -1.03 5.59 4.83
CA ILE A 65 0.33 5.63 5.41
C ILE A 65 0.66 6.98 6.04
N LYS A 66 -0.11 8.04 5.76
CA LYS A 66 0.00 9.35 6.40
C LYS A 66 -1.05 9.49 7.50
N GLN A 67 -2.30 9.12 7.18
CA GLN A 67 -3.42 9.21 8.10
C GLN A 67 -4.08 7.82 8.24
N PRO A 68 -3.77 7.07 9.31
CA PRO A 68 -4.42 5.81 9.62
C PRO A 68 -5.94 5.89 9.59
N LEU A 69 -6.58 4.86 9.06
CA LEU A 69 -8.03 4.77 8.94
C LEU A 69 -8.56 3.64 9.82
N GLU A 70 -9.68 3.90 10.49
CA GLU A 70 -10.43 2.90 11.24
C GLU A 70 -10.90 1.75 10.33
N ASN A 71 -11.09 0.56 10.91
CA ASN A 71 -11.50 -0.67 10.19
C ASN A 71 -10.55 -1.14 9.07
N LEU A 72 -9.33 -0.60 9.04
CA LEU A 72 -8.30 -0.95 8.06
C LEU A 72 -6.97 -1.32 8.72
N VAL A 73 -6.99 -1.87 9.95
CA VAL A 73 -5.77 -2.10 10.75
C VAL A 73 -4.72 -2.93 10.00
N LEU A 74 -5.12 -4.05 9.37
CA LEU A 74 -4.24 -4.91 8.57
C LEU A 74 -3.58 -4.13 7.43
N SER A 75 -4.38 -3.33 6.72
CA SER A 75 -3.91 -2.57 5.58
C SER A 75 -2.99 -1.43 6.01
N THR A 76 -3.35 -0.67 7.04
CA THR A 76 -2.59 0.48 7.51
C THR A 76 -1.23 0.04 8.03
N SER A 77 -1.21 -0.97 8.93
CA SER A 77 0.03 -1.45 9.54
C SER A 77 1.05 -1.92 8.51
N LEU A 78 0.63 -2.74 7.55
CA LEU A 78 1.58 -3.31 6.59
C LEU A 78 1.97 -2.37 5.46
N ARG A 79 1.09 -1.45 5.06
CA ARG A 79 1.49 -0.38 4.12
C ARG A 79 2.49 0.58 4.75
N LEU A 80 2.37 0.87 6.05
CA LEU A 80 3.40 1.58 6.82
C LEU A 80 4.72 0.80 6.87
N SER A 81 4.68 -0.53 7.01
CA SER A 81 5.89 -1.35 6.92
C SER A 81 6.58 -1.23 5.54
N VAL A 82 5.80 -1.19 4.45
CA VAL A 82 6.36 -0.90 3.11
C VAL A 82 6.96 0.50 3.06
N ALA A 83 6.33 1.49 3.70
CA ALA A 83 6.88 2.84 3.75
C ALA A 83 8.25 2.90 4.42
N GLY A 84 8.41 2.24 5.57
CA GLY A 84 9.70 2.07 6.23
C GLY A 84 10.73 1.36 5.33
N PHE A 85 10.35 0.22 4.76
CA PHE A 85 11.20 -0.54 3.84
C PHE A 85 11.73 0.29 2.67
N VAL A 86 10.84 0.98 1.96
CA VAL A 86 11.19 1.80 0.78
C VAL A 86 12.05 2.99 1.19
N LYS A 87 11.75 3.64 2.31
CA LYS A 87 12.55 4.77 2.81
C LYS A 87 13.97 4.33 3.15
N THR A 88 14.13 3.21 3.85
CA THR A 88 15.46 2.66 4.18
C THR A 88 16.25 2.33 2.91
N LEU A 89 15.65 1.64 1.94
CA LEU A 89 16.33 1.32 0.68
C LEU A 89 16.77 2.57 -0.10
N SER A 90 15.96 3.63 -0.08
CA SER A 90 16.32 4.90 -0.73
C SER A 90 17.58 5.55 -0.13
N GLN A 91 17.90 5.24 1.13
CA GLN A 91 19.07 5.74 1.86
C GLN A 91 20.28 4.82 1.78
N GLU A 92 20.06 3.50 1.69
CA GLU A 92 21.13 2.50 1.62
C GLU A 92 21.71 2.32 0.21
N ILE A 93 20.92 2.63 -0.84
CA ILE A 93 21.31 2.40 -2.24
C ILE A 93 21.42 3.71 -3.08
N PRO A 94 21.91 4.85 -2.55
CA PRO A 94 21.78 6.16 -3.20
C PRO A 94 22.69 6.34 -4.44
N LEU A 95 23.81 5.59 -4.54
CA LEU A 95 24.86 5.82 -5.53
C LEU A 95 24.81 4.88 -6.75
N SER A 96 23.69 4.21 -6.98
CA SER A 96 23.54 3.17 -8.01
C SER A 96 22.74 3.62 -9.25
N GLY A 97 22.30 4.89 -9.29
CA GLY A 97 21.36 5.35 -10.31
C GLY A 97 19.95 4.75 -10.17
N ILE A 98 19.65 4.08 -9.04
CA ILE A 98 18.36 3.47 -8.72
C ILE A 98 17.58 4.40 -7.79
N THR A 99 16.28 4.55 -8.04
CA THR A 99 15.40 5.32 -7.15
C THR A 99 14.27 4.47 -6.60
N PHE A 100 13.92 4.71 -5.34
CA PHE A 100 12.79 4.08 -4.67
C PHE A 100 11.80 5.16 -4.24
N ASN A 101 10.56 5.10 -4.75
CA ASN A 101 9.53 6.10 -4.48
C ASN A 101 8.23 5.44 -4.08
N ILE A 102 7.42 6.17 -3.29
CA ILE A 102 6.05 5.81 -2.96
C ILE A 102 5.13 6.86 -3.53
N LEU A 103 4.09 6.40 -4.24
CA LEU A 103 2.90 7.18 -4.48
C LEU A 103 1.82 6.67 -3.52
N ALA A 104 1.19 7.60 -2.80
CA ALA A 104 0.17 7.32 -1.80
C ALA A 104 -1.14 8.01 -2.19
N PRO A 105 -1.93 7.42 -3.11
CA PRO A 105 -3.19 8.00 -3.54
C PRO A 105 -4.16 8.15 -2.37
N GLY A 106 -4.90 9.27 -2.36
CA GLY A 106 -6.09 9.44 -1.52
C GLY A 106 -7.27 8.64 -2.05
N TYR A 107 -8.47 8.93 -1.54
CA TYR A 107 -9.70 8.33 -2.06
C TYR A 107 -9.89 8.67 -3.54
N HIS A 108 -10.12 7.63 -4.33
CA HIS A 108 -10.46 7.73 -5.75
C HIS A 108 -11.38 6.56 -6.08
N TYR A 109 -12.16 6.69 -7.14
CA TYR A 109 -13.19 5.72 -7.47
C TYR A 109 -12.57 4.35 -7.80
N THR A 110 -12.77 3.38 -6.90
CA THR A 110 -12.35 1.99 -7.07
C THR A 110 -13.39 1.07 -6.43
N PRO A 111 -13.51 -0.20 -6.86
CA PRO A 111 -14.40 -1.16 -6.21
C PRO A 111 -14.09 -1.38 -4.72
N ALA A 112 -12.85 -1.14 -4.29
CA ALA A 112 -12.46 -1.23 -2.88
C ALA A 112 -13.03 -0.06 -2.06
N VAL A 113 -12.95 1.16 -2.59
CA VAL A 113 -13.53 2.34 -1.95
C VAL A 113 -15.04 2.23 -1.88
N GLU A 114 -15.70 1.74 -2.94
CA GLU A 114 -17.16 1.54 -2.93
C GLU A 114 -17.61 0.58 -1.82
N ARG A 115 -16.89 -0.53 -1.58
CA ARG A 115 -17.17 -1.44 -0.47
C ARG A 115 -17.02 -0.78 0.90
N LEU A 116 -16.03 0.10 1.06
CA LEU A 116 -15.83 0.84 2.30
C LEU A 116 -16.95 1.86 2.54
N VAL A 117 -17.34 2.61 1.50
CA VAL A 117 -18.46 3.56 1.58
C VAL A 117 -19.77 2.83 1.93
N ARG A 118 -20.01 1.67 1.32
CA ARG A 118 -21.18 0.83 1.62
C ARG A 118 -21.19 0.35 3.07
N LYS A 119 -20.07 -0.21 3.55
CA LYS A 119 -19.92 -0.64 4.95
C LYS A 119 -20.10 0.52 5.94
N LYS A 120 -19.60 1.72 5.60
CA LYS A 120 -19.78 2.92 6.43
C LYS A 120 -21.24 3.39 6.46
N SER A 121 -21.90 3.40 5.31
CA SER A 121 -23.33 3.71 5.17
C SER A 121 -24.20 2.77 6.01
N GLU A 122 -23.90 1.47 6.00
CA GLU A 122 -24.59 0.46 6.82
C GLU A 122 -24.32 0.66 8.32
N ASN A 123 -23.07 0.88 8.71
CA ASN A 123 -22.68 1.03 10.11
C ASN A 123 -23.22 2.33 10.76
N GLU A 124 -23.20 3.44 10.02
CA GLU A 124 -23.64 4.75 10.52
C GLU A 124 -25.12 5.03 10.22
N ASN A 125 -25.81 4.14 9.50
CA ASN A 125 -27.19 4.29 9.06
C ASN A 125 -27.44 5.62 8.30
N ILE A 126 -26.52 5.97 7.40
CA ILE A 126 -26.55 7.17 6.56
C ILE A 126 -26.62 6.80 5.08
N SER A 127 -26.95 7.77 4.22
CA SER A 127 -26.95 7.52 2.77
C SER A 127 -25.55 7.21 2.23
N PHE A 128 -25.47 6.45 1.14
CA PHE A 128 -24.20 6.17 0.45
C PHE A 128 -23.45 7.46 0.09
N GLU A 129 -24.18 8.48 -0.37
CA GLU A 129 -23.60 9.76 -0.77
C GLU A 129 -23.04 10.56 0.43
N GLU A 130 -23.75 10.54 1.56
CA GLU A 130 -23.25 11.13 2.80
C GLU A 130 -22.00 10.39 3.32
N ALA A 131 -22.00 9.06 3.29
CA ALA A 131 -20.84 8.25 3.66
C ALA A 131 -19.62 8.55 2.77
N ARG A 132 -19.85 8.74 1.46
CA ARG A 132 -18.81 9.10 0.48
C ARG A 132 -18.20 10.46 0.80
N MET A 133 -19.03 11.48 0.98
CA MET A 133 -18.57 12.83 1.33
C MET A 133 -17.74 12.82 2.64
N LYS A 134 -18.23 12.14 3.68
CA LYS A 134 -17.50 12.02 4.95
C LYS A 134 -16.14 11.33 4.78
N MET A 135 -16.02 10.33 3.89
CA MET A 135 -14.74 9.69 3.61
C MET A 135 -13.79 10.59 2.83
N GLU A 136 -14.28 11.31 1.82
CA GLU A 136 -13.48 12.25 1.03
C GLU A 136 -12.90 13.38 1.89
N MET A 137 -13.67 13.89 2.87
CA MET A 137 -13.21 14.92 3.81
C MET A 137 -12.16 14.43 4.82
N GLN A 138 -12.12 13.14 5.16
CA GLN A 138 -11.14 12.58 6.11
C GLN A 138 -9.71 12.46 5.56
N CYS A 139 -9.51 12.70 4.26
CA CYS A 139 -8.21 12.61 3.59
C CYS A 139 -7.59 13.97 3.22
N GLN A 140 -8.23 15.09 3.55
CA GLN A 140 -7.64 16.42 3.45
C GLN A 140 -6.85 16.75 4.71
#